data_AF-S6HH82-F1
#
_entry.id   AF-S6HH82-F1
#
_cell.length_a   1.000
_cell.length_b   1.000
_cell.length_c   1.000
_cell.angle_alpha   90.00
_cell.angle_beta   90.00
_cell.angle_gamma   90.00
#
_symmetry.space_group_name_H-M   'P 1'
#
loop_
_entity.id
_entity.type
_entity.pdbx_description
1 polymer ?
#
loop_
_entity_poly.entity_id
_entity_poly.type
_entity_poly.pdbx_seq_one_letter_code
_entity_poly.pdbx_strand_id
1 'polypeptide(L)'
;MLYVLPDSAGDILVVQATETLSQSDYLDVFTAQINKQLKKDHRLRVLIYCDHNLTQIELASNWQPNKLCASIDVDIARIAIVSSGAWLDWCTDFNSEKVRHFTVTEFLTALHWCDEQQV
;
A
#
# COMPACT_ATOMS: atom_id res chain seq x y z
N MET A 1 -8.65 -6.88 -7.36
CA MET A 1 -9.52 -6.41 -6.28
C MET A 1 -8.66 -6.00 -5.11
N LEU A 2 -9.12 -5.00 -4.35
CA LEU A 2 -8.48 -4.55 -3.13
C LEU A 2 -9.38 -4.79 -1.92
N TYR A 3 -8.82 -5.41 -0.88
CA TYR A 3 -9.49 -5.67 0.40
C TYR A 3 -8.77 -4.94 1.52
N VAL A 4 -9.51 -4.39 2.47
CA VAL A 4 -8.96 -3.79 3.68
C VAL A 4 -8.90 -4.85 4.76
N LEU A 5 -7.72 -5.09 5.32
CA LEU A 5 -7.53 -6.08 6.37
C LEU A 5 -7.89 -5.51 7.75
N PRO A 6 -8.35 -6.36 8.68
CA PRO A 6 -8.71 -5.94 10.04
C PRO A 6 -7.52 -5.43 10.86
N ASP A 7 -6.29 -5.73 10.43
CA ASP A 7 -5.04 -5.17 10.97
C ASP A 7 -4.91 -3.66 10.75
N SER A 8 -5.79 -3.06 9.96
CA SER A 8 -5.87 -1.61 9.82
C SER A 8 -6.30 -0.96 11.13
N ALA A 9 -5.38 -0.33 11.84
CA ALA A 9 -5.60 0.28 13.14
C ALA A 9 -4.87 1.62 13.28
N GLY A 10 -5.55 2.61 13.86
CA GLY A 10 -4.99 3.95 14.07
C GLY A 10 -4.63 4.62 12.75
N ASP A 11 -3.33 4.84 12.55
CA ASP A 11 -2.76 5.50 11.37
C ASP A 11 -2.21 4.50 10.33
N ILE A 12 -2.40 3.20 10.55
CA ILE A 12 -1.92 2.13 9.67
C ILE A 12 -3.10 1.58 8.88
N LEU A 13 -3.02 1.71 7.56
CA LEU A 13 -3.93 1.11 6.60
C LEU A 13 -3.28 -0.13 6.01
N VAL A 14 -3.85 -1.30 6.30
CA VAL A 14 -3.39 -2.59 5.76
C VAL A 14 -4.38 -3.04 4.69
N VAL A 15 -3.90 -3.22 3.47
CA VAL A 15 -4.71 -3.66 2.33
C VAL A 15 -4.11 -4.87 1.64
N GLN A 16 -4.97 -5.77 1.17
CA GLN A 16 -4.62 -6.94 0.38
C GLN A 16 -5.08 -6.74 -1.07
N ALA A 17 -4.14 -6.82 -1.99
CA ALA A 17 -4.38 -6.83 -3.43
C ALA A 17 -4.40 -8.27 -3.93
N THR A 18 -5.45 -8.66 -4.64
CA THR A 18 -5.62 -9.99 -5.23
C THR A 18 -6.21 -9.89 -6.64
N GLU A 19 -6.04 -10.91 -7.47
CA GLU A 19 -6.52 -10.97 -8.86
C GLU A 19 -6.03 -9.77 -9.69
N THR A 20 -6.93 -8.83 -10.02
CA THR A 20 -6.61 -7.64 -10.83
C THR A 20 -6.78 -6.36 -10.04
N LEU A 21 -5.70 -5.64 -9.77
CA LEU A 21 -5.75 -4.36 -9.07
C LEU A 21 -6.11 -3.23 -10.04
N SER A 22 -7.35 -2.72 -9.94
CA SER A 22 -7.95 -1.79 -10.91
C SER A 22 -7.91 -0.33 -10.47
N GLN A 23 -8.15 0.60 -11.40
CA GLN A 23 -8.32 2.02 -11.05
C GLN A 23 -9.51 2.27 -10.11
N SER A 24 -10.60 1.53 -10.27
CA SER A 24 -11.77 1.63 -9.38
C SER A 24 -11.41 1.22 -7.94
N ASP A 25 -10.64 0.15 -7.75
CA ASP A 25 -10.16 -0.24 -6.42
C ASP A 25 -9.37 0.89 -5.74
N TYR A 26 -8.59 1.64 -6.51
CA TYR A 26 -7.82 2.78 -6.00
C TYR A 26 -8.73 3.91 -5.50
N LEU A 27 -9.77 4.25 -6.26
CA LEU A 27 -10.65 5.37 -5.94
C LEU A 27 -11.70 4.97 -4.89
N ASP A 28 -12.38 3.86 -5.11
CA ASP A 28 -13.57 3.47 -4.36
C ASP A 28 -13.22 2.79 -3.03
N VAL A 29 -12.07 2.12 -2.94
CA VAL A 29 -11.64 1.41 -1.72
C VAL A 29 -10.48 2.13 -1.07
N PHE A 30 -9.34 2.25 -1.76
CA PHE A 30 -8.11 2.76 -1.16
C PHE A 30 -8.26 4.22 -0.72
N THR A 31 -8.59 5.12 -1.65
CA THR A 31 -8.75 6.55 -1.37
C THR A 31 -9.88 6.81 -0.37
N ALA A 32 -11.00 6.08 -0.48
CA ALA A 32 -12.09 6.19 0.47
C ALA A 32 -11.68 5.80 1.90
N GLN A 33 -10.82 4.79 2.07
CA GLN A 33 -10.34 4.35 3.38
C GLN A 33 -9.28 5.26 3.97
N ILE A 34 -8.39 5.77 3.12
CA ILE A 34 -7.44 6.83 3.51
C ILE A 34 -8.19 8.00 4.12
N ASN A 35 -9.21 8.52 3.43
CA ASN A 35 -10.00 9.65 3.92
C ASN A 35 -10.77 9.36 5.20
N LYS A 36 -11.15 8.09 5.44
CA LYS A 36 -11.83 7.68 6.68
C LYS A 36 -10.88 7.55 7.87
N GLN A 37 -9.67 7.06 7.64
CA GLN A 37 -8.69 6.82 8.70
C GLN A 37 -7.84 8.05 9.01
N LEU A 38 -7.57 8.90 8.01
CA LEU A 38 -6.73 10.07 8.21
C LEU A 38 -7.40 11.08 9.14
N LYS A 39 -6.81 11.27 10.32
CA LYS A 39 -7.17 12.34 11.24
C LYS A 39 -6.26 13.55 11.02
N LYS A 40 -6.78 14.73 11.37
CA LYS A 40 -6.00 15.97 11.38
C LYS A 40 -4.75 15.76 12.25
N ASP A 41 -3.58 16.12 11.71
CA ASP A 41 -2.23 15.97 12.32
C ASP A 41 -1.62 14.56 12.37
N HIS A 42 -2.27 13.55 11.78
CA HIS A 42 -1.71 12.19 11.68
C HIS A 42 -1.13 11.91 10.28
N ARG A 43 0.01 11.20 10.23
CA ARG A 43 0.60 10.73 8.97
C ARG A 43 0.19 9.30 8.71
N LEU A 44 -0.39 9.05 7.53
CA LEU A 44 -0.85 7.72 7.16
C LEU A 44 0.34 6.79 6.86
N ARG A 45 0.21 5.54 7.27
CA ARG A 45 1.16 4.46 7.00
C ARG A 45 0.41 3.37 6.27
N VAL A 46 0.92 2.92 5.14
CA VAL A 46 0.20 1.97 4.29
C VAL A 46 0.99 0.69 4.18
N LEU A 47 0.33 -0.46 4.34
CA LEU A 47 0.88 -1.76 3.98
C LEU A 47 0.03 -2.36 2.85
N ILE A 48 0.66 -2.61 1.71
CA ILE A 48 0.03 -3.26 0.55
C ILE A 48 0.55 -4.68 0.48
N TYR A 49 -0.32 -5.65 0.76
CA TYR A 49 -0.04 -7.06 0.63
C TYR A 49 -0.52 -7.57 -0.73
N CYS A 50 0.41 -7.83 -1.65
CA CYS A 50 0.15 -8.47 -2.93
C CYS A 50 0.06 -9.99 -2.70
N ASP A 51 -1.16 -10.49 -2.72
CA ASP A 51 -1.46 -11.91 -2.60
C ASP A 51 -0.86 -12.71 -3.77
N HIS A 52 -0.65 -14.02 -3.57
CA HIS A 52 -0.22 -14.95 -4.63
C HIS A 52 -1.21 -15.02 -5.80
N ASN A 53 -2.49 -14.72 -5.55
CA ASN A 53 -3.52 -14.65 -6.58
C ASN A 53 -3.51 -13.34 -7.37
N LEU A 54 -2.67 -12.36 -7.01
CA LEU A 54 -2.52 -11.13 -7.79
C LEU A 54 -1.83 -11.45 -9.12
N THR A 55 -2.58 -11.36 -10.20
CA THR A 55 -2.14 -11.67 -11.56
C THR A 55 -1.91 -10.42 -12.41
N GLN A 56 -2.58 -9.31 -12.09
CA GLN A 56 -2.46 -8.08 -12.87
C GLN A 56 -2.61 -6.81 -12.01
N ILE A 57 -1.81 -5.79 -12.33
CA ILE A 57 -2.02 -4.41 -11.91
C ILE A 57 -2.30 -3.60 -13.17
N GLU A 58 -3.41 -2.87 -13.18
CA GLU A 58 -3.82 -2.11 -14.36
C GLU A 58 -2.83 -0.98 -14.68
N LEU A 59 -2.23 -0.98 -15.87
CA LEU A 59 -1.20 0.00 -16.27
C LEU A 59 -1.71 1.44 -16.29
N ALA A 60 -2.98 1.64 -16.65
CA ALA A 60 -3.59 2.96 -16.69
C ALA A 60 -3.92 3.51 -15.29
N SER A 61 -3.85 2.68 -14.25
CA SER A 61 -4.27 3.04 -12.90
C SER A 61 -3.25 3.91 -12.15
N ASN A 62 -3.68 4.44 -11.00
CA ASN A 62 -2.85 5.17 -10.06
C ASN A 62 -2.03 4.25 -9.15
N TRP A 63 -2.12 2.93 -9.31
CA TRP A 63 -1.24 1.97 -8.65
C TRP A 63 0.18 1.99 -9.19
N GLN A 64 0.42 2.68 -10.31
CA GLN A 64 1.76 2.79 -10.87
C GLN A 64 2.70 3.54 -9.92
N PRO A 65 3.97 3.13 -9.78
CA PRO A 65 4.91 3.68 -8.80
C PRO A 65 5.05 5.21 -8.85
N ASN A 66 5.05 5.76 -10.07
CA ASN A 66 5.13 7.19 -10.32
C ASN A 66 3.87 7.97 -9.94
N LYS A 67 2.72 7.30 -9.84
CA LYS A 67 1.41 7.90 -9.58
C LYS A 67 0.91 7.64 -8.17
N LEU A 68 1.30 6.53 -7.55
CA LEU A 68 0.75 6.07 -6.27
C LEU A 68 0.84 7.16 -5.21
N CYS A 69 2.04 7.67 -4.94
CA CYS A 69 2.25 8.69 -3.92
C CYS A 69 1.75 10.07 -4.36
N ALA A 70 1.78 10.37 -5.66
CA ALA A 70 1.40 11.69 -6.20
C ALA A 70 -0.12 11.89 -6.26
N SER A 71 -0.88 10.80 -6.40
CA SER A 71 -2.34 10.83 -6.50
C SER A 71 -3.03 10.84 -5.13
N ILE A 72 -2.27 10.75 -4.04
CA ILE A 72 -2.77 10.73 -2.67
C ILE A 72 -2.62 12.14 -2.10
N ASP A 73 -3.75 12.77 -1.78
CA ASP A 73 -3.81 14.14 -1.24
C ASP A 73 -3.56 14.19 0.29
N VAL A 74 -2.86 13.19 0.83
CA VAL A 74 -2.60 13.09 2.28
C VAL A 74 -1.12 12.86 2.54
N ASP A 75 -0.66 13.30 3.72
CA ASP A 75 0.74 13.08 4.11
C ASP A 75 0.95 11.62 4.53
N ILE A 76 1.56 10.86 3.63
CA ILE A 76 1.98 9.49 3.88
C ILE A 76 3.36 9.52 4.53
N ALA A 77 3.47 8.92 5.71
CA ALA A 77 4.75 8.69 6.35
C ALA A 77 5.56 7.61 5.60
N ARG A 78 4.93 6.47 5.30
CA ARG A 78 5.58 5.32 4.65
C ARG A 78 4.59 4.33 4.02
N ILE A 79 5.09 3.57 3.06
CA ILE A 79 4.38 2.52 2.35
C ILE A 79 5.23 1.25 2.35
N ALA A 80 4.77 0.21 3.01
CA ALA A 80 5.34 -1.12 2.90
C ALA A 80 4.61 -1.90 1.80
N ILE A 81 5.36 -2.47 0.86
CA ILE A 81 4.81 -3.32 -0.19
C ILE A 81 5.32 -4.73 0.06
N VAL A 82 4.41 -5.63 0.40
CA VAL A 82 4.70 -7.05 0.64
C VAL A 82 4.25 -7.82 -0.59
N SER A 83 5.17 -8.40 -1.34
CA SER A 83 4.82 -9.13 -2.56
C SER A 83 5.68 -10.36 -2.81
N SER A 84 5.20 -11.24 -3.68
CA SER A 84 5.97 -12.37 -4.18
C SER A 84 6.90 -11.94 -5.32
N GLY A 85 7.91 -12.75 -5.65
CA GLY A 85 8.94 -12.39 -6.63
C GLY A 85 8.41 -11.99 -8.02
N ALA A 86 7.19 -12.39 -8.40
CA ALA A 86 6.57 -11.99 -9.67
C ALA A 86 6.27 -10.48 -9.77
N TRP A 87 6.16 -9.78 -8.64
CA TRP A 87 5.89 -8.35 -8.57
C TRP A 87 7.11 -7.53 -8.15
N LEU A 88 8.31 -8.16 -8.12
CA LEU A 88 9.54 -7.50 -7.70
C LEU A 88 9.87 -6.31 -8.60
N ASP A 89 9.77 -6.46 -9.92
CA ASP A 89 10.06 -5.39 -10.89
C ASP A 89 9.19 -4.14 -10.62
N TRP A 90 7.89 -4.34 -10.45
CA TRP A 90 6.95 -3.26 -10.09
C TRP A 90 7.30 -2.59 -8.76
N CYS A 91 7.77 -3.36 -7.78
CA CYS A 91 8.20 -2.84 -6.47
C CYS A 91 9.51 -2.05 -6.55
N THR A 92 10.43 -2.44 -7.45
CA THR A 92 11.72 -1.76 -7.62
C THR A 92 11.61 -0.46 -8.40
N ASP A 93 10.53 -0.28 -9.18
CA ASP A 93 10.25 0.97 -9.91
C ASP A 93 9.84 2.13 -8.99
N PHE A 94 9.59 1.88 -7.70
CA PHE A 94 9.32 2.92 -6.72
C PHE A 94 10.60 3.70 -6.37
N ASN A 95 10.68 4.95 -6.82
CA ASN A 95 11.83 5.83 -6.55
C ASN A 95 11.63 6.73 -5.30
N SER A 96 10.90 6.25 -4.29
CA SER A 96 10.58 7.03 -3.07
C SER A 96 11.17 6.39 -1.83
N GLU A 97 11.89 7.17 -1.02
CA GLU A 97 12.40 6.74 0.30
C GLU A 97 11.28 6.34 1.28
N LYS A 98 10.04 6.77 1.01
CA LYS A 98 8.87 6.39 1.79
C LYS A 98 8.39 4.98 1.50
N VAL A 99 8.80 4.38 0.37
CA VAL A 99 8.33 3.07 -0.08
C VAL A 99 9.40 2.02 0.18
N ARG A 100 9.01 0.90 0.80
CA ARG A 100 9.91 -0.22 1.03
C ARG A 100 9.26 -1.53 0.65
N HIS A 101 9.99 -2.36 -0.08
CA HIS A 101 9.58 -3.69 -0.48
C HIS A 101 9.98 -4.74 0.55
N PHE A 102 9.12 -5.74 0.73
CA PHE A 102 9.30 -6.90 1.58
C PHE A 102 8.76 -8.14 0.85
N THR A 103 9.33 -9.29 1.15
CA THR A 103 8.80 -10.57 0.66
C THR A 103 7.56 -11.00 1.44
N VAL A 104 6.72 -11.87 0.87
CA VAL A 104 5.52 -12.43 1.53
C VAL A 104 5.83 -13.01 2.92
N THR A 105 7.00 -13.65 3.09
CA THR A 105 7.46 -14.19 4.38
C THR A 105 7.81 -13.13 5.41
N GLU A 106 8.04 -11.89 4.98
CA GLU A 106 8.42 -10.74 5.81
C GLU A 106 7.23 -9.84 6.14
N PHE A 107 5.98 -10.32 5.96
CA PHE A 107 4.78 -9.54 6.28
C PHE A 107 4.81 -8.91 7.69
N LEU A 108 5.19 -9.68 8.71
CA LEU A 108 5.29 -9.18 10.08
C LEU A 108 6.40 -8.12 10.23
N THR A 109 7.52 -8.30 9.53
CA THR A 109 8.61 -7.31 9.49
C THR A 109 8.15 -6.01 8.82
N ALA A 110 7.40 -6.12 7.72
CA ALA A 110 6.83 -4.99 7.00
C ALA A 110 5.82 -4.24 7.87
N LEU A 111 4.96 -4.96 8.59
CA LEU A 111 3.99 -4.38 9.53
C LEU A 111 4.71 -3.67 10.67
N HIS A 112 5.73 -4.30 11.27
CA HIS A 112 6.54 -3.70 12.33
C HIS A 112 7.23 -2.42 11.85
N TRP A 113 7.88 -2.45 10.68
CA TRP A 113 8.49 -1.27 10.06
C TRP A 113 7.44 -0.18 9.76
N CYS A 114 6.21 -0.56 9.38
CA CYS A 114 5.09 0.36 9.24
C CYS A 114 4.60 0.92 10.58
N ASP A 115 4.78 0.21 11.70
CA ASP A 115 4.33 0.65 13.03
C ASP A 115 5.39 1.47 13.80
N GLU A 116 6.69 1.27 13.54
CA GLU A 116 7.80 1.95 14.23
C GLU A 116 7.61 3.47 14.29
N GLN A 117 7.10 4.02 15.40
CA GLN A 117 6.93 5.46 15.54
C GLN A 117 8.31 6.09 15.55
N GLN A 118 8.61 6.99 14.59
CA GLN A 118 9.80 7.82 14.72
C GLN A 118 9.60 8.71 15.95
N VAL A 119 10.36 8.39 17.00
CA VAL A 119 10.48 9.13 18.25
C VAL A 119 11.07 10.51 17.98
#